data_AF-A0A1Y4FJ76-F1
#
_entry.id   AF-A0A1Y4FJ76-F1
#
_cell.length_a   1.000
_cell.length_b   1.000
_cell.length_c   1.000
_cell.angle_alpha   90.00
_cell.angle_beta   90.00
_cell.angle_gamma   90.00
#
_symmetry.space_group_name_H-M   'P 1'
#
loop_
_entity.id
_entity.type
_entity.pdbx_description
1 polymer ?
#
loop_
_entity_poly.entity_id
_entity_poly.type
_entity_poly.pdbx_seq_one_letter_code
_entity_poly.pdbx_strand_id
1 'polypeptide(L)'
;MCHIKQFGIIMLISFCGEILNLLIPVPIPASIYGLVLMLFALIMGWVPLDKVEETGSFLIDIMPVMFIPAAVGLLNSWADLKEIWIQLLFVTAVTTELVMIVSGKAAQWMIRRKEKK
;
A
#
# COMPACT_ATOMS: atom_id res chain seq x y z
N MET A 1 -21.26 -5.97 14.92
CA MET A 1 -21.24 -4.49 15.02
C MET A 1 -19.84 -3.88 15.19
N CYS A 2 -18.78 -4.68 15.41
CA CYS A 2 -17.42 -4.18 15.65
C CYS A 2 -16.73 -3.65 14.37
N HIS A 3 -16.90 -4.31 13.21
CA HIS A 3 -16.20 -3.96 11.95
C HIS A 3 -16.48 -2.54 11.42
N ILE A 4 -17.68 -2.00 11.62
CA ILE A 4 -17.99 -0.62 11.17
C ILE A 4 -17.16 0.41 11.92
N LYS A 5 -16.89 0.18 13.21
CA LYS A 5 -16.03 1.07 14.01
C LYS A 5 -14.58 0.98 13.57
N GLN A 6 -14.08 -0.23 13.32
CA GLN A 6 -12.72 -0.45 12.83
C GLN A 6 -12.53 0.16 11.43
N PHE A 7 -13.48 -0.08 10.53
CA PHE A 7 -13.51 0.53 9.19
C PHE A 7 -13.53 2.06 9.29
N GLY A 8 -14.36 2.61 10.19
CA GLY A 8 -14.41 4.04 10.45
C GLY A 8 -13.06 4.62 10.85
N ILE A 9 -12.31 3.95 11.73
CA ILE A 9 -10.96 4.38 12.13
C ILE A 9 -10.00 4.40 10.93
N ILE A 10 -9.98 3.32 10.13
CA ILE A 10 -9.14 3.20 8.93
C ILE A 10 -9.46 4.32 7.93
N MET A 11 -10.76 4.58 7.71
CA MET A 11 -11.22 5.64 6.81
C MET A 11 -10.86 7.03 7.31
N LEU A 12 -11.01 7.29 8.63
CA LEU A 12 -10.70 8.59 9.23
C LEU A 12 -9.20 8.90 9.09
N ILE A 13 -8.34 7.92 9.37
CA ILE A 13 -6.88 8.08 9.22
C ILE A 13 -6.50 8.26 7.75
N SER A 14 -7.12 7.51 6.84
CA SER A 14 -6.89 7.67 5.40
C SER A 14 -7.30 9.06 4.91
N PHE A 15 -8.43 9.58 5.39
CA PHE A 15 -8.89 10.93 5.08
C PHE A 15 -7.96 12.02 5.65
N CYS A 16 -7.44 11.83 6.87
CA CYS A 16 -6.39 12.70 7.40
C CYS A 16 -5.13 12.66 6.54
N GLY A 17 -4.76 11.51 5.99
CA GLY A 17 -3.65 11.38 5.04
C GLY A 17 -3.84 12.20 3.76
N GLU A 18 -5.06 12.21 3.22
CA GLU A 18 -5.43 13.04 2.07
C GLU A 18 -5.33 14.54 2.40
N ILE A 19 -5.86 14.96 3.56
CA ILE A 19 -5.75 16.35 4.02
C ILE A 19 -4.28 16.77 4.16
N LEU A 20 -3.44 15.91 4.73
CA LEU A 20 -2.00 16.20 4.84
C LEU A 20 -1.30 16.29 3.49
N ASN A 21 -1.69 15.45 2.52
CA ASN A 21 -1.15 15.52 1.17
C ASN A 21 -1.50 16.84 0.47
N LEU A 22 -2.72 17.35 0.69
CA LEU A 22 -3.15 18.66 0.18
C LEU A 22 -2.39 19.83 0.83
N LEU A 23 -2.09 19.73 2.13
CA LEU A 23 -1.39 20.78 2.88
C LEU A 23 0.13 20.79 2.61
N ILE A 24 0.73 19.61 2.45
CA ILE A 24 2.16 19.42 2.19
C ILE A 24 2.29 18.73 0.84
N PRO A 25 2.36 19.48 -0.27
CA PRO A 25 2.44 18.92 -1.61
C PRO A 25 3.87 18.43 -1.90
N VAL A 26 4.27 17.30 -1.30
CA VAL A 26 5.41 16.52 -1.80
C VAL A 26 4.92 15.51 -2.84
N PRO A 27 5.77 15.10 -3.81
CA PRO A 27 5.41 14.17 -4.89
C PRO A 27 5.27 12.73 -4.37
N ILE A 28 4.42 12.54 -3.37
CA ILE A 28 4.18 11.29 -2.65
C ILE A 28 2.67 11.08 -2.66
N PRO A 29 2.17 9.88 -3.01
CA PRO A 29 0.75 9.55 -2.92
C PRO A 29 0.21 9.73 -1.50
N ALA A 30 -1.04 10.18 -1.38
CA ALA A 30 -1.73 10.32 -0.09
C ALA A 30 -1.79 9.02 0.72
N SER A 31 -1.82 7.85 0.06
CA SER A 31 -1.78 6.54 0.73
C SER A 31 -0.55 6.35 1.63
N ILE A 32 0.60 6.93 1.27
CA ILE A 32 1.82 6.85 2.10
C ILE A 32 1.66 7.67 3.38
N TYR A 33 1.01 8.84 3.31
CA TYR A 33 0.71 9.64 4.51
C TYR A 33 -0.23 8.90 5.45
N GLY A 34 -1.29 8.28 4.91
CA GLY A 34 -2.22 7.46 5.68
C GLY A 34 -1.51 6.30 6.39
N LEU A 35 -0.58 5.62 5.70
CA LEU A 35 0.22 4.54 6.28
C LEU A 35 1.12 5.03 7.42
N VAL A 36 1.83 6.14 7.20
CA VAL A 36 2.70 6.75 8.23
C VAL A 36 1.88 7.19 9.44
N LEU A 37 0.74 7.84 9.23
CA LEU A 37 -0.17 8.24 10.31
C LEU A 37 -0.69 7.05 11.11
N MET A 38 -1.15 5.99 10.43
CA MET A 38 -1.61 4.77 11.09
C MET A 38 -0.49 4.14 11.92
N LEU A 39 0.72 4.06 11.37
CA LEU A 39 1.88 3.54 12.07
C LEU A 39 2.19 4.37 13.34
N PHE A 40 2.19 5.70 13.25
CA PHE A 40 2.36 6.57 14.41
C PHE A 40 1.26 6.38 15.46
N ALA A 41 -0.01 6.26 15.03
CA ALA A 41 -1.13 6.03 15.93
C ALA A 41 -1.04 4.68 16.66
N LEU A 42 -0.51 3.65 15.99
CA LEU A 42 -0.25 2.33 16.58
C LEU A 42 0.92 2.38 17.58
N ILE A 43 2.04 3.03 17.21
CA ILE A 43 3.22 3.16 18.08
C ILE A 43 2.90 3.95 19.36
N MET A 44 2.12 5.03 19.24
CA MET A 44 1.69 5.85 20.38
C MET A 44 0.59 5.19 21.22
N GLY A 45 0.03 4.06 20.78
CA GLY A 45 -1.05 3.36 21.47
C GLY A 45 -2.41 4.08 21.41
N TRP A 46 -2.55 5.09 20.54
CA TRP A 46 -3.83 5.79 20.33
C TRP A 46 -4.88 4.90 19.69
N VAL A 47 -4.44 3.98 18.83
CA VAL A 47 -5.27 2.96 18.20
C VAL A 47 -4.72 1.59 18.61
N PRO A 48 -5.46 0.78 19.39
CA PRO A 48 -5.06 -0.61 19.66
C PRO A 48 -5.09 -1.41 18.36
N LEU A 49 -4.13 -2.31 18.16
CA LEU A 49 -4.06 -3.17 16.97
C LEU A 49 -5.37 -3.97 16.78
N ASP A 50 -5.92 -4.51 17.88
CA ASP A 50 -7.19 -5.25 17.91
C ASP A 50 -8.39 -4.45 17.36
N LYS A 51 -8.29 -3.11 17.30
CA LYS A 51 -9.35 -2.23 16.78
C LYS A 51 -9.27 -1.97 15.28
N VAL A 52 -8.25 -2.48 14.60
CA VAL A 52 -8.06 -2.28 13.15
C VAL A 52 -7.67 -3.56 12.42
N GLU A 53 -7.12 -4.56 13.13
CA GLU A 53 -6.59 -5.78 12.53
C GLU A 53 -7.65 -6.63 11.81
N GLU A 54 -8.81 -6.86 12.42
CA GLU A 54 -9.85 -7.73 11.86
C GLU A 54 -10.42 -7.14 10.56
N THR A 55 -10.80 -5.86 10.56
CA THR A 55 -11.28 -5.18 9.35
C THR A 55 -10.16 -4.91 8.35
N GLY A 56 -8.95 -4.60 8.78
CA GLY A 56 -7.79 -4.43 7.90
C GLY A 56 -7.48 -5.71 7.13
N SER A 57 -7.49 -6.86 7.82
CA SER A 57 -7.28 -8.17 7.21
C SER A 57 -8.38 -8.50 6.20
N PHE A 58 -9.64 -8.27 6.57
CA PHE A 58 -10.77 -8.42 5.64
C PHE A 58 -10.62 -7.55 4.38
N LEU A 59 -10.18 -6.28 4.52
CA LEU A 59 -9.96 -5.39 3.38
C LEU A 59 -8.83 -5.90 2.46
N ILE A 60 -7.77 -6.47 3.04
CA ILE A 60 -6.67 -7.09 2.29
C ILE A 60 -7.18 -8.33 1.55
N ASP A 61 -8.01 -9.15 2.17
CA ASP A 61 -8.56 -10.37 1.57
C ASP A 61 -9.45 -10.07 0.36
N ILE A 62 -10.22 -8.98 0.39
CA ILE A 62 -11.05 -8.55 -0.75
C ILE A 62 -10.31 -7.67 -1.77
N MET A 63 -9.05 -7.30 -1.50
CA MET A 63 -8.25 -6.44 -2.39
C MET A 63 -8.14 -7.00 -3.83
N PRO A 64 -7.94 -8.31 -4.07
CA PRO A 64 -7.96 -8.87 -5.43
C PRO A 64 -9.26 -8.60 -6.20
N VAL A 65 -10.41 -8.64 -5.51
CA VAL A 65 -11.72 -8.35 -6.11
C VAL A 65 -11.82 -6.86 -6.49
N MET A 66 -11.29 -5.98 -5.64
CA MET A 66 -11.22 -4.53 -5.92
C MET A 66 -10.32 -4.17 -7.11
N PHE A 67 -9.42 -5.06 -7.55
CA PHE A 67 -8.60 -4.86 -8.76
C PHE A 67 -9.31 -5.25 -10.06
N ILE A 68 -10.41 -6.00 -10.00
CA ILE A 68 -11.16 -6.42 -11.20
C ILE A 68 -11.63 -5.20 -12.04
N PRO A 69 -12.25 -4.15 -11.46
CA PRO A 69 -12.65 -2.97 -12.23
C PRO A 69 -11.48 -2.26 -12.92
N ALA A 70 -10.34 -2.16 -12.24
CA ALA A 70 -9.13 -1.57 -12.82
C ALA A 70 -8.62 -2.42 -14.01
N ALA A 71 -8.63 -3.75 -13.88
CA ALA A 71 -8.24 -4.67 -14.95
C ALA A 71 -9.19 -4.61 -16.15
N VAL A 72 -10.51 -4.55 -15.92
CA VAL A 72 -11.50 -4.37 -17.00
C VAL A 72 -11.33 -3.00 -17.66
N GLY A 73 -11.00 -1.95 -16.89
CA GLY A 73 -10.70 -0.63 -17.43
C GLY A 73 -9.54 -0.63 -18.44
N LEU A 74 -8.53 -1.49 -18.26
CA LEU A 74 -7.43 -1.64 -19.22
C LEU A 74 -7.88 -2.19 -20.58
N LEU A 75 -9.00 -2.92 -20.65
CA LEU A 75 -9.54 -3.41 -21.92
C LEU A 75 -9.97 -2.27 -22.84
N ASN A 76 -10.32 -1.10 -22.29
CA ASN A 76 -10.64 0.09 -23.10
C ASN A 76 -9.42 0.61 -23.88
N SER A 77 -8.21 0.36 -23.38
CA SER A 77 -6.94 0.73 -24.02
C SER A 77 -6.22 -0.49 -24.63
N TRP A 78 -6.95 -1.58 -24.89
CA TRP A 78 -6.36 -2.84 -25.36
C TRP A 78 -5.63 -2.70 -26.70
N ALA A 79 -6.09 -1.80 -27.59
CA ALA A 79 -5.46 -1.55 -28.87
C ALA A 79 -4.00 -1.10 -28.72
N ASP A 80 -3.75 -0.13 -27.83
CA ASP A 80 -2.41 0.40 -27.54
C ASP A 80 -1.56 -0.63 -26.77
N LEU A 81 -2.18 -1.33 -25.82
CA LEU A 81 -1.52 -2.35 -24.99
C LEU A 81 -1.06 -3.56 -25.82
N LYS A 82 -1.82 -3.97 -26.83
CA LYS A 82 -1.52 -5.14 -27.68
C LYS A 82 -0.24 -4.97 -28.50
N GLU A 83 0.21 -3.74 -28.78
CA GLU A 83 1.48 -3.55 -29.49
C GLU A 83 2.69 -3.79 -28.58
N ILE A 84 2.55 -3.52 -27.29
CA ILE A 84 3.65 -3.54 -26.31
C ILE A 84 3.51 -4.60 -25.21
N TRP A 85 2.52 -5.50 -25.29
CA TRP A 85 2.21 -6.46 -24.21
C TRP A 85 3.40 -7.34 -23.79
N ILE A 86 4.25 -7.77 -24.74
CA ILE A 86 5.48 -8.54 -24.45
C ILE A 86 6.48 -7.68 -23.66
N GLN A 87 6.66 -6.43 -24.08
CA GLN A 87 7.54 -5.49 -23.38
C GLN A 87 7.01 -5.18 -21.98
N LEU A 88 5.69 -5.01 -21.82
CA LEU A 88 5.05 -4.80 -20.52
C LEU A 88 5.24 -5.99 -19.58
N LEU A 89 5.03 -7.22 -20.07
CA LEU A 89 5.26 -8.42 -19.27
C LEU A 89 6.71 -8.54 -18.83
N PHE A 90 7.64 -8.32 -19.75
CA PHE A 90 9.07 -8.39 -19.46
C PHE A 90 9.50 -7.32 -18.45
N VAL A 91 9.14 -6.05 -18.68
CA VAL A 91 9.47 -4.94 -17.78
C VAL A 91 8.87 -5.20 -16.39
N THR A 92 7.59 -5.57 -16.31
CA THR A 92 6.91 -5.81 -15.02
C THR A 92 7.57 -6.95 -14.24
N ALA A 93 7.88 -8.08 -14.89
CA ALA A 93 8.53 -9.21 -14.25
C ALA A 93 9.92 -8.83 -13.72
N VAL A 94 10.74 -8.19 -14.56
CA VAL A 94 12.11 -7.80 -14.21
C VAL A 94 12.12 -6.73 -13.12
N THR A 95 11.28 -5.69 -13.21
CA THR A 95 11.25 -4.62 -12.20
C THR A 95 10.72 -5.13 -10.86
N THR A 96 9.73 -6.04 -10.87
CA THR A 96 9.18 -6.61 -9.64
C THR A 96 10.25 -7.41 -8.90
N GLU A 97 10.95 -8.30 -9.59
CA GLU A 97 12.04 -9.08 -9.01
C GLU A 97 13.19 -8.18 -8.52
N LEU A 98 13.57 -7.19 -9.33
CA LEU A 98 14.63 -6.25 -8.96
C LEU A 98 14.27 -5.45 -7.71
N VAL A 99 13.08 -4.86 -7.64
CA VAL A 99 12.62 -4.08 -6.49
C VAL A 99 12.56 -4.96 -5.23
N MET A 100 12.07 -6.20 -5.33
CA MET A 100 12.04 -7.15 -4.21
C MET A 100 13.45 -7.49 -3.73
N ILE A 101 14.39 -7.81 -4.64
CA ILE A 101 15.78 -8.14 -4.29
C ILE A 101 16.48 -6.95 -3.62
N VAL A 102 16.36 -5.75 -4.19
CA VAL A 102 17.03 -4.55 -3.67
C VAL A 102 16.47 -4.18 -2.30
N SER A 103 15.14 -4.16 -2.15
CA SER A 103 14.48 -3.85 -0.87
C SER A 103 14.81 -4.90 0.19
N GLY A 104 14.82 -6.18 -0.19
CA GLY A 104 15.19 -7.29 0.69
C GLY A 104 16.65 -7.20 1.15
N LYS A 105 17.59 -6.95 0.23
CA LYS A 105 19.01 -6.75 0.57
C LYS A 105 19.23 -5.51 1.44
N ALA A 106 18.53 -4.41 1.17
CA ALA A 106 18.61 -3.20 1.98
C ALA A 106 18.15 -3.47 3.43
N ALA A 107 17.01 -4.14 3.61
CA ALA A 107 16.50 -4.53 4.92
C ALA A 107 17.47 -5.48 5.65
N GLN A 108 17.96 -6.51 4.95
CA GLN A 108 18.94 -7.46 5.51
C GLN A 108 20.25 -6.76 5.92
N TRP A 109 20.73 -5.80 5.13
CA TRP A 109 21.93 -5.03 5.45
C TRP A 109 21.74 -4.19 6.72
N MET A 110 20.58 -3.54 6.87
CA MET A 110 20.24 -2.78 8.08
C MET A 110 20.21 -3.68 9.33
N ILE A 111 19.59 -4.86 9.24
CA ILE A 111 19.51 -5.82 10.35
C ILE A 111 20.90 -6.31 10.75
N ARG A 112 21.71 -6.78 9.80
CA ARG A 112 23.08 -7.28 10.06
C ARG A 112 24.01 -6.21 10.61
N ARG A 113 23.79 -4.94 10.26
CA ARG A 113 24.56 -3.81 10.81
C ARG A 113 24.19 -3.53 12.26
N LYS A 114 22.95 -3.83 12.67
CA LYS A 114 22.47 -3.67 14.05
C LYS A 114 22.96 -4.81 14.96
N GLU A 115 23.09 -6.04 14.45
CA GLU A 115 23.64 -7.19 15.19
C GLU A 115 25.16 -7.14 15.42
N LYS A 116 25.90 -6.34 14.64
CA LYS A 116 27.35 -6.12 14.81
C LYS A 116 27.69 -4.98 15.78
N LYS A 117 26.69 -4.32 16.35
CA LYS A 117 26.83 -3.33 17.43
C LYS A 117 26.30 -3.92 18.72
#